data_AF-A0AAW5T382-F1
#
_entry.id   AF-A0AAW5T382-F1
#
_cell.length_a   1.000
_cell.length_b   1.000
_cell.length_c   1.000
_cell.angle_alpha   90.00
_cell.angle_beta   90.00
_cell.angle_gamma   90.00
#
_symmetry.space_group_name_H-M   'P 1'
#
loop_
_entity.id
_entity.type
_entity.pdbx_description
1 polymer ?
#
loop_
_entity_poly.entity_id
_entity_poly.type
_entity_poly.pdbx_seq_one_letter_code
_entity_poly.pdbx_strand_id
1 'polypeptide(L)'
;MGVGIILIVVGVLVGGIMVAAPRGIWWATQSWKFRHPEANEPSDLSYGMTRASGVLLICLALVMGSVVISDSLSTSAAEKREQEAEAQQKAAEAAFVVPAPEKRGLLPVIGYVARYVPAGVAVDLYYTAPPRSVPDYVRAMSDRFTYPCASVPTKTPRDDGRIDVTAELSWAPERLGDMDQNDSCRIGTAAKMEDVSLGPFPATAPVITTSGPILAAGGERVAAAAGNVVPELAEVPNADGSVPAVSDRGVLPIVSYAIVPGYGLYRDAQYLEVSYLVPKGVQVDDRTSSSQTSGGCQVVPALSGLGTPTVTVNVKLRWSDAGSGPDTDEAGCRTGGPEVRVMTSRWGKITDGTTVLTDGPVADKAGAEVSGAGPGNRVPRS
;
A
#
# COMPACT_ATOMS: atom_id res chain seq x y z
N MET A 1 -18.78 -36.49 -30.84
CA MET A 1 -18.53 -37.81 -31.49
C MET A 1 -19.73 -38.38 -32.26
N GLY A 2 -20.87 -38.73 -31.64
CA GLY A 2 -21.97 -39.43 -32.34
C GLY A 2 -22.54 -38.70 -33.57
N VAL A 3 -22.71 -37.38 -33.50
CA VAL A 3 -23.21 -36.55 -34.62
C VAL A 3 -22.26 -36.56 -35.83
N GLY A 4 -20.94 -36.45 -35.60
CA GLY A 4 -19.95 -36.49 -36.67
C GLY A 4 -19.90 -37.83 -37.39
N ILE A 5 -20.06 -38.94 -36.66
CA ILE A 5 -20.15 -40.29 -37.24
C ILE A 5 -21.43 -40.41 -38.09
N ILE A 6 -22.57 -39.93 -37.60
CA ILE A 6 -23.84 -39.95 -38.34
C ILE A 6 -23.73 -39.13 -39.64
N LEU A 7 -23.11 -37.94 -39.59
CA LEU A 7 -22.89 -37.11 -40.79
C LEU A 7 -22.06 -37.84 -41.84
N ILE A 8 -20.99 -38.52 -41.43
CA ILE A 8 -20.15 -39.32 -42.34
C ILE A 8 -20.95 -40.48 -42.92
N VAL A 9 -21.62 -41.28 -42.09
CA VAL A 9 -22.36 -42.46 -42.53
C VAL A 9 -23.49 -42.08 -43.49
N VAL A 10 -24.30 -41.09 -43.15
CA VAL A 10 -25.41 -40.64 -44.00
C VAL A 10 -24.90 -39.97 -45.27
N GLY A 11 -23.90 -39.08 -45.17
CA GLY A 11 -23.34 -38.39 -46.33
C GLY A 11 -22.66 -39.33 -47.32
N VAL A 12 -21.92 -40.33 -46.84
CA VAL A 12 -21.29 -41.35 -47.67
C VAL A 12 -22.32 -42.24 -48.35
N LEU A 13 -23.38 -42.63 -47.64
CA LEU A 13 -24.43 -43.49 -48.18
C LEU A 13 -25.26 -42.77 -49.26
N VAL A 14 -25.72 -41.55 -48.96
CA VAL A 14 -26.49 -40.74 -49.92
C VAL A 14 -25.64 -40.34 -51.12
N GLY A 15 -24.43 -39.83 -50.89
CA GLY A 15 -23.52 -39.47 -51.96
C GLY A 15 -23.09 -40.68 -52.80
N GLY A 16 -22.89 -41.85 -52.18
CA GLY A 16 -22.57 -43.10 -52.85
C GLY A 16 -23.67 -43.57 -53.81
N ILE A 17 -24.94 -43.46 -53.39
CA ILE A 17 -26.09 -43.79 -54.26
C ILE A 17 -26.16 -42.81 -55.46
N MET A 18 -25.89 -41.51 -55.23
CA MET A 18 -25.83 -40.50 -56.31
C MET A 18 -24.71 -40.75 -57.32
N VAL A 19 -23.59 -41.31 -56.88
CA VAL A 19 -22.46 -41.69 -57.77
C VAL A 19 -22.77 -42.97 -58.54
N ALA A 20 -23.24 -44.01 -57.84
CA ALA A 20 -23.40 -45.34 -58.40
C ALA A 20 -24.60 -45.47 -59.36
N ALA A 21 -25.74 -44.84 -59.05
CA ALA A 21 -26.99 -45.08 -59.76
C ALA A 21 -27.84 -43.81 -59.99
N PRO A 22 -27.31 -42.74 -60.61
CA PRO A 22 -28.04 -41.48 -60.79
C PRO A 22 -29.30 -41.61 -61.68
N ARG A 23 -29.25 -42.47 -62.71
CA ARG A 23 -30.43 -42.80 -63.55
C ARG A 23 -31.54 -43.45 -62.73
N GLY A 24 -31.18 -44.38 -61.84
CA GLY A 24 -32.13 -45.05 -60.95
C GLY A 24 -32.84 -44.08 -60.00
N ILE A 25 -32.13 -43.09 -59.47
CA ILE A 25 -32.71 -42.04 -58.61
C ILE A 25 -33.75 -41.22 -59.37
N TRP A 26 -33.43 -40.79 -60.60
CA TRP A 26 -34.35 -39.99 -61.40
C TRP A 26 -35.62 -40.78 -61.75
N TRP A 27 -35.46 -42.05 -62.15
CA TRP A 27 -36.58 -42.94 -62.41
C TRP A 27 -37.44 -43.19 -61.17
N ALA A 28 -36.83 -43.34 -59.99
CA ALA A 28 -37.56 -43.56 -58.75
C ALA A 28 -38.29 -42.30 -58.23
N THR A 29 -37.77 -41.09 -58.48
CA THR A 29 -38.22 -39.87 -57.79
C THR A 29 -38.86 -38.81 -58.67
N GLN A 30 -38.54 -38.76 -59.97
CA GLN A 30 -38.98 -37.68 -60.88
C GLN A 30 -39.74 -38.18 -62.12
N SER A 31 -39.53 -39.42 -62.56
CA SER A 31 -40.16 -39.95 -63.79
C SER A 31 -41.69 -39.84 -63.78
N TRP A 32 -42.32 -40.07 -62.62
CA TRP A 32 -43.78 -40.02 -62.43
C TRP A 32 -44.40 -38.65 -62.73
N LYS A 33 -43.59 -37.57 -62.72
CA LYS A 33 -44.06 -36.22 -63.02
C LYS A 33 -44.32 -36.01 -64.51
N PHE A 34 -43.83 -36.89 -65.37
CA PHE A 34 -43.89 -36.75 -66.83
C PHE A 34 -44.79 -37.81 -67.44
N ARG A 35 -45.67 -37.40 -68.37
CA ARG A 35 -46.56 -38.32 -69.11
C ARG A 35 -45.80 -39.29 -70.01
N HIS A 36 -44.61 -38.89 -70.49
CA HIS A 36 -43.68 -39.70 -71.28
C HIS A 36 -42.27 -39.59 -70.68
N PRO A 37 -41.94 -40.40 -69.66
CA PRO A 37 -40.68 -40.26 -68.93
C PRO A 37 -39.45 -40.56 -69.78
N GLU A 38 -39.52 -41.54 -70.68
CA GLU A 38 -38.39 -41.89 -71.58
C GLU A 38 -37.98 -40.76 -72.51
N ALA A 39 -38.93 -39.91 -72.91
CA ALA A 39 -38.66 -38.76 -73.79
C ALA A 39 -38.12 -37.53 -73.05
N ASN A 40 -38.18 -37.52 -71.71
CA ASN A 40 -37.80 -36.40 -70.86
C ASN A 40 -36.66 -36.78 -69.88
N GLU A 41 -35.96 -37.88 -70.15
CA GLU A 41 -34.82 -38.33 -69.36
C GLU A 41 -33.69 -37.29 -69.43
N PRO A 42 -33.08 -36.92 -68.29
CA PRO A 42 -31.95 -36.02 -68.24
C PRO A 42 -30.78 -36.49 -69.13
N SER A 43 -30.07 -35.53 -69.73
CA SER A 43 -28.92 -35.84 -70.58
C SER A 43 -27.75 -36.45 -69.79
N ASP A 44 -26.85 -37.16 -70.47
CA ASP A 44 -25.67 -37.75 -69.82
C ASP A 44 -24.78 -36.74 -69.09
N LEU A 45 -24.72 -35.50 -69.58
CA LEU A 45 -24.03 -34.40 -68.90
C LEU A 45 -24.65 -34.09 -67.53
N SER A 46 -25.98 -34.11 -67.44
CA SER A 46 -26.70 -33.86 -66.20
C SER A 46 -26.54 -35.01 -65.18
N TYR A 47 -26.48 -36.25 -65.65
CA TYR A 47 -26.11 -37.38 -64.82
C TYR A 47 -24.64 -37.33 -64.38
N GLY A 48 -23.73 -36.86 -65.25
CA GLY A 48 -22.34 -36.57 -64.90
C GLY A 48 -22.22 -35.53 -63.79
N MET A 49 -22.99 -34.43 -63.86
CA MET A 49 -23.06 -33.42 -62.79
C MET A 49 -23.62 -33.99 -61.49
N THR A 50 -24.62 -34.88 -61.57
CA THR A 50 -25.18 -35.56 -60.38
C THR A 50 -24.13 -36.43 -59.70
N ARG A 51 -23.34 -37.19 -60.45
CA ARG A 51 -22.22 -37.98 -59.90
C ARG A 51 -21.16 -37.09 -59.27
N ALA A 52 -20.78 -35.99 -59.92
CA ALA A 52 -19.84 -35.02 -59.37
C ALA A 52 -20.35 -34.41 -58.05
N SER A 53 -21.65 -34.09 -57.99
CA SER A 53 -22.27 -33.61 -56.74
C SER A 53 -22.28 -34.67 -55.65
N GLY A 54 -22.48 -35.94 -55.99
CA GLY A 54 -22.39 -37.06 -55.06
C GLY A 54 -20.99 -37.22 -54.46
N VAL A 55 -19.94 -37.13 -55.30
CA VAL A 55 -18.54 -37.13 -54.82
C VAL A 55 -18.26 -35.93 -53.90
N LEU A 56 -18.74 -34.74 -54.29
CA LEU A 56 -18.56 -33.54 -53.47
C LEU A 56 -19.27 -33.65 -52.11
N LEU A 57 -20.47 -34.25 -52.07
CA LEU A 57 -21.18 -34.52 -50.82
C LEU A 57 -20.44 -35.50 -49.91
N ILE A 58 -19.84 -36.56 -50.48
CA ILE A 58 -19.00 -37.50 -49.72
C ILE A 58 -17.80 -36.76 -49.12
N CYS A 59 -17.07 -35.98 -49.92
CA CYS A 59 -15.92 -35.20 -49.46
C CYS A 59 -16.32 -34.22 -48.36
N LEU A 60 -17.43 -33.49 -48.55
CA LEU A 60 -17.94 -32.54 -47.56
C LEU A 60 -18.34 -33.23 -46.25
N ALA A 61 -19.00 -34.38 -46.33
CA ALA A 61 -19.40 -35.17 -45.16
C ALA A 61 -18.18 -35.70 -44.38
N LEU A 62 -17.14 -36.16 -45.08
CA LEU A 62 -15.89 -36.61 -44.46
C LEU A 62 -15.16 -35.44 -43.77
N VAL A 63 -15.01 -34.30 -44.44
CA VAL A 63 -14.34 -33.13 -43.87
C VAL A 63 -15.12 -32.61 -42.65
N MET A 64 -16.41 -32.31 -42.79
CA MET A 64 -17.23 -31.79 -41.71
C MET A 64 -17.34 -32.77 -40.54
N GLY A 65 -17.54 -34.06 -40.83
CA GLY A 65 -17.58 -35.10 -39.81
C GLY A 65 -16.26 -35.23 -39.05
N SER A 66 -15.12 -35.18 -39.76
CA SER A 66 -13.79 -35.24 -39.14
C SER A 66 -13.50 -34.04 -38.24
N VAL A 67 -13.91 -32.83 -38.65
CA VAL A 67 -13.77 -31.61 -37.85
C VAL A 67 -14.60 -31.71 -36.56
N VAL A 68 -15.86 -32.12 -36.65
CA VAL A 68 -16.75 -32.28 -35.48
C VAL A 68 -16.26 -33.35 -34.52
N ILE A 69 -15.70 -34.46 -35.04
CA ILE A 69 -15.13 -35.51 -34.20
C ILE A 69 -13.88 -35.00 -33.48
N SER A 70 -12.96 -34.37 -34.23
CA SER A 70 -11.70 -33.86 -33.71
C SER A 70 -11.92 -32.82 -32.62
N ASP A 71 -12.85 -31.88 -32.83
CA ASP A 71 -13.23 -30.87 -31.84
C ASP A 71 -13.78 -31.51 -30.55
N SER A 72 -14.65 -32.51 -30.67
CA SER A 72 -15.18 -33.21 -29.49
C SER A 72 -14.12 -34.01 -28.72
N LEU A 73 -13.10 -34.54 -29.42
CA LEU A 73 -11.98 -35.24 -28.80
C LEU A 73 -11.02 -34.26 -28.12
N SER A 74 -10.73 -33.11 -28.73
CA SER A 74 -9.91 -32.08 -28.10
C SER A 74 -10.56 -31.50 -26.86
N THR A 75 -11.86 -31.21 -26.90
CA THR A 75 -12.62 -30.67 -25.78
C THR A 75 -12.67 -31.67 -24.63
N SER A 76 -13.02 -32.93 -24.88
CA SER A 76 -13.02 -33.97 -23.84
C SER A 76 -11.63 -34.26 -23.26
N ALA A 77 -10.57 -34.15 -24.08
CA ALA A 77 -9.20 -34.27 -23.60
C ALA A 77 -8.73 -33.04 -22.81
N ALA A 78 -9.29 -31.86 -23.07
CA ALA A 78 -9.05 -30.65 -22.28
C ALA A 78 -9.77 -30.75 -20.92
N GLU A 79 -11.05 -31.10 -20.91
CA GLU A 79 -11.86 -31.31 -19.71
C GLU A 79 -11.25 -32.36 -18.78
N LYS A 80 -10.78 -33.50 -19.32
CA LYS A 80 -10.08 -34.52 -18.52
C LYS A 80 -8.79 -33.98 -17.89
N ARG A 81 -7.99 -33.21 -18.63
CA ARG A 81 -6.76 -32.60 -18.10
C ARG A 81 -7.06 -31.58 -17.01
N GLU A 82 -8.12 -30.82 -17.16
CA GLU A 82 -8.61 -29.88 -16.14
C GLU A 82 -9.07 -30.63 -14.89
N GLN A 83 -9.88 -31.68 -15.05
CA GLN A 83 -10.30 -32.55 -13.94
C GLN A 83 -9.13 -33.23 -13.22
N GLU A 84 -8.15 -33.74 -13.97
CA GLU A 84 -6.94 -34.33 -13.42
C GLU A 84 -6.09 -33.28 -12.68
N ALA A 85 -5.94 -32.07 -13.23
CA ALA A 85 -5.24 -30.97 -12.58
C ALA A 85 -5.94 -30.51 -11.30
N GLU A 86 -7.26 -30.37 -11.32
CA GLU A 86 -8.06 -30.06 -10.13
C GLU A 86 -7.98 -31.18 -9.08
N ALA A 87 -8.03 -32.44 -9.49
CA ALA A 87 -7.90 -33.58 -8.59
C ALA A 87 -6.50 -33.63 -7.95
N GLN A 88 -5.45 -33.37 -8.75
CA GLN A 88 -4.08 -33.24 -8.25
C GLN A 88 -3.95 -32.07 -7.28
N GLN A 89 -4.53 -30.92 -7.60
CA GLN A 89 -4.53 -29.76 -6.71
C GLN A 89 -5.24 -30.07 -5.39
N LYS A 90 -6.45 -30.65 -5.42
CA LYS A 90 -7.19 -31.06 -4.22
C LYS A 90 -6.43 -32.10 -3.40
N ALA A 91 -5.77 -33.06 -4.06
CA ALA A 91 -4.94 -34.03 -3.38
C ALA A 91 -3.71 -33.38 -2.73
N ALA A 92 -3.07 -32.43 -3.40
CA ALA A 92 -1.94 -31.67 -2.87
C ALA A 92 -2.37 -30.79 -1.68
N GLU A 93 -3.51 -30.12 -1.76
CA GLU A 93 -4.10 -29.33 -0.67
C GLU A 93 -4.48 -30.22 0.52
N ALA A 94 -5.06 -31.39 0.29
CA ALA A 94 -5.41 -32.35 1.35
C ALA A 94 -4.17 -32.99 2.01
N ALA A 95 -3.09 -33.16 1.25
CA ALA A 95 -1.81 -33.67 1.76
C ALA A 95 -0.91 -32.56 2.35
N PHE A 96 -1.25 -31.28 2.16
CA PHE A 96 -0.44 -30.17 2.63
C PHE A 96 -0.48 -30.09 4.15
N VAL A 97 0.70 -30.21 4.76
CA VAL A 97 0.89 -29.97 6.18
C VAL A 97 1.42 -28.56 6.35
N VAL A 98 0.68 -27.74 7.09
CA VAL A 98 1.07 -26.37 7.40
C VAL A 98 2.41 -26.38 8.15
N PRO A 99 3.47 -25.75 7.61
CA PRO A 99 4.74 -25.68 8.32
C PRO A 99 4.63 -24.78 9.55
N ALA A 100 5.49 -25.01 10.53
CA ALA A 100 5.52 -24.19 11.73
C ALA A 100 5.92 -22.73 11.41
N PRO A 101 5.39 -21.74 12.14
CA PRO A 101 5.83 -20.35 12.01
C PRO A 101 7.35 -20.20 12.21
N GLU A 102 7.98 -19.44 11.32
CA GLU A 102 9.41 -19.17 11.30
C GLU A 102 9.69 -17.69 11.59
N LYS A 103 10.73 -17.44 12.39
CA LYS A 103 11.30 -16.10 12.60
C LYS A 103 12.41 -15.88 11.58
N ARG A 104 12.29 -14.85 10.75
CA ARG A 104 13.18 -14.58 9.60
C ARG A 104 14.16 -13.44 9.80
N GLY A 105 14.39 -13.09 11.06
CA GLY A 105 15.38 -12.11 11.48
C GLY A 105 14.80 -10.74 11.84
N LEU A 106 15.69 -9.88 12.30
CA LEU A 106 15.36 -8.53 12.76
C LEU A 106 15.39 -7.53 11.60
N LEU A 107 14.34 -6.75 11.48
CA LEU A 107 14.16 -5.70 10.49
C LEU A 107 14.97 -4.45 10.86
N PRO A 108 15.61 -3.79 9.88
CA PRO A 108 16.33 -2.55 10.15
C PRO A 108 15.42 -1.41 10.58
N VAL A 109 15.72 -0.82 11.73
CA VAL A 109 15.07 0.39 12.25
C VAL A 109 15.72 1.61 11.62
N ILE A 110 14.95 2.60 11.19
CA ILE A 110 15.47 3.86 10.63
C ILE A 110 15.69 4.87 11.75
N GLY A 111 14.66 5.07 12.57
CA GLY A 111 14.62 6.06 13.63
C GLY A 111 13.20 6.26 14.14
N TYR A 112 12.97 7.30 14.94
CA TYR A 112 11.63 7.65 15.40
C TYR A 112 11.36 9.14 15.30
N VAL A 113 10.10 9.53 15.17
CA VAL A 113 9.65 10.92 15.29
C VAL A 113 8.82 11.06 16.56
N ALA A 114 9.19 11.99 17.44
CA ALA A 114 8.40 12.34 18.61
C ALA A 114 7.39 13.45 18.26
N ARG A 115 6.13 13.23 18.56
CA ARG A 115 5.04 14.19 18.35
C ARG A 115 4.37 14.52 19.68
N TYR A 116 4.24 15.80 19.96
CA TYR A 116 3.47 16.28 21.10
C TYR A 116 1.98 16.11 20.80
N VAL A 117 1.35 15.20 21.52
CA VAL A 117 -0.07 14.90 21.39
C VAL A 117 -0.84 15.35 22.63
N PRO A 118 -2.18 15.43 22.52
CA PRO A 118 -3.03 15.80 23.64
C PRO A 118 -2.81 15.01 24.95
N ALA A 119 -2.33 13.78 24.87
CA ALA A 119 -2.10 12.88 26.00
C ALA A 119 -0.64 12.80 26.48
N GLY A 120 0.27 13.59 25.90
CA GLY A 120 1.71 13.57 26.21
C GLY A 120 2.59 13.56 24.95
N VAL A 121 3.56 12.65 24.88
CA VAL A 121 4.42 12.48 23.70
C VAL A 121 4.11 11.14 23.03
N ALA A 122 3.60 11.17 21.81
CA ALA A 122 3.51 9.98 20.95
C ALA A 122 4.82 9.83 20.20
N VAL A 123 5.30 8.60 20.04
CA VAL A 123 6.51 8.33 19.28
C VAL A 123 6.17 7.36 18.16
N ASP A 124 6.40 7.75 16.93
CA ASP A 124 6.23 6.86 15.78
C ASP A 124 7.62 6.35 15.37
N LEU A 125 7.85 5.06 15.53
CA LEU A 125 9.11 4.41 15.17
C LEU A 125 8.99 3.82 13.78
N TYR A 126 9.95 4.17 12.92
CA TYR A 126 10.00 3.78 11.52
C TYR A 126 11.02 2.68 11.29
N TYR A 127 10.64 1.67 10.52
CA TYR A 127 11.50 0.54 10.17
C TYR A 127 11.24 0.10 8.73
N THR A 128 12.19 -0.67 8.19
CA THR A 128 12.08 -1.19 6.82
C THR A 128 11.55 -2.62 6.86
N ALA A 129 10.60 -2.93 5.97
CA ALA A 129 10.01 -4.26 5.86
C ALA A 129 9.91 -4.70 4.38
N PRO A 130 9.86 -6.00 4.07
CA PRO A 130 9.66 -6.46 2.70
C PRO A 130 8.36 -5.90 2.09
N PRO A 131 8.31 -5.60 0.77
CA PRO A 131 7.12 -4.96 0.16
C PRO A 131 5.80 -5.71 0.38
N ARG A 132 5.84 -7.05 0.47
CA ARG A 132 4.67 -7.91 0.68
C ARG A 132 4.37 -8.24 2.14
N SER A 133 5.22 -7.86 3.08
CA SER A 133 4.89 -8.08 4.50
C SER A 133 3.77 -7.14 4.92
N VAL A 134 2.93 -7.56 5.86
CA VAL A 134 1.96 -6.68 6.51
C VAL A 134 2.30 -6.52 7.99
N PRO A 135 1.90 -5.42 8.64
CA PRO A 135 1.98 -5.34 10.09
C PRO A 135 1.16 -6.45 10.76
N ASP A 136 1.66 -6.98 11.89
CA ASP A 136 1.02 -8.08 12.61
C ASP A 136 -0.46 -7.82 12.97
N TYR A 137 -0.81 -6.57 13.29
CA TYR A 137 -2.19 -6.21 13.60
C TYR A 137 -3.13 -6.38 12.38
N VAL A 138 -2.63 -6.17 11.16
CA VAL A 138 -3.42 -6.40 9.92
C VAL A 138 -3.66 -7.90 9.74
N ARG A 139 -2.62 -8.71 10.00
CA ARG A 139 -2.75 -10.18 10.00
C ARG A 139 -3.79 -10.63 11.02
N ALA A 140 -3.73 -10.13 12.25
CA ALA A 140 -4.64 -10.51 13.33
C ALA A 140 -6.10 -10.09 13.12
N MET A 141 -6.35 -9.02 12.36
CA MET A 141 -7.71 -8.53 12.08
C MET A 141 -8.33 -9.12 10.81
N SER A 142 -7.57 -9.86 10.00
CA SER A 142 -8.10 -10.42 8.75
C SER A 142 -8.71 -11.80 8.98
N ASP A 143 -9.99 -11.93 8.65
CA ASP A 143 -10.72 -13.20 8.58
C ASP A 143 -10.77 -13.77 7.16
N ARG A 144 -10.61 -12.90 6.15
CA ARG A 144 -10.82 -13.22 4.73
C ARG A 144 -9.54 -13.52 3.95
N PHE A 145 -8.42 -12.92 4.33
CA PHE A 145 -7.15 -13.01 3.60
C PHE A 145 -6.06 -13.59 4.49
N THR A 146 -5.26 -14.50 3.94
CA THR A 146 -4.06 -15.04 4.61
C THR A 146 -2.87 -14.11 4.34
N TYR A 147 -2.19 -13.73 5.42
CA TYR A 147 -0.98 -12.92 5.35
C TYR A 147 0.20 -13.69 5.96
N PRO A 148 0.85 -14.55 5.16
CA PRO A 148 1.89 -15.42 5.68
C PRO A 148 3.16 -14.66 6.07
N CYS A 149 3.39 -13.47 5.50
CA CYS A 149 4.52 -12.62 5.82
C CYS A 149 4.09 -11.43 6.66
N ALA A 150 4.58 -11.31 7.89
CA ALA A 150 4.25 -10.18 8.75
C ALA A 150 5.45 -9.59 9.50
N SER A 151 5.46 -8.27 9.64
CA SER A 151 6.36 -7.55 10.54
C SER A 151 5.73 -7.46 11.94
N VAL A 152 6.49 -7.91 12.94
CA VAL A 152 6.04 -8.03 14.32
C VAL A 152 6.91 -7.14 15.21
N PRO A 153 6.52 -5.86 15.40
CA PRO A 153 7.20 -4.99 16.35
C PRO A 153 6.87 -5.40 17.78
N THR A 154 7.89 -5.70 18.57
CA THR A 154 7.78 -5.98 20.01
C THR A 154 8.34 -4.81 20.80
N LYS A 155 7.59 -4.35 21.80
CA LYS A 155 7.98 -3.26 22.71
C LYS A 155 8.17 -3.81 24.12
N THR A 156 9.33 -3.58 24.70
CA THR A 156 9.68 -4.07 26.04
C THR A 156 10.20 -2.90 26.88
N PRO A 157 9.42 -2.42 27.86
CA PRO A 157 9.90 -1.47 28.84
C PRO A 157 11.07 -2.06 29.64
N ARG A 158 12.07 -1.25 29.93
CA ARG A 158 13.23 -1.59 30.76
C ARG A 158 13.12 -0.90 32.12
N ASP A 159 13.77 -1.47 33.13
CA ASP A 159 13.75 -0.95 34.51
C ASP A 159 14.41 0.43 34.65
N ASP A 160 15.28 0.80 33.70
CA ASP A 160 15.98 2.10 33.65
C ASP A 160 15.16 3.19 32.92
N GLY A 161 13.89 2.92 32.60
CA GLY A 161 13.00 3.84 31.91
C GLY A 161 13.18 3.89 30.38
N ARG A 162 14.08 3.07 29.82
CA ARG A 162 14.21 2.90 28.37
C ARG A 162 13.11 2.00 27.81
N ILE A 163 12.90 2.07 26.51
CA ILE A 163 12.04 1.12 25.79
C ILE A 163 12.86 0.43 24.73
N ASP A 164 12.94 -0.89 24.82
CA ASP A 164 13.55 -1.71 23.79
C ASP A 164 12.50 -2.09 22.75
N VAL A 165 12.78 -1.79 21.49
CA VAL A 165 11.89 -2.06 20.36
C VAL A 165 12.61 -2.91 19.34
N THR A 166 12.04 -4.07 19.05
CA THR A 166 12.55 -4.99 18.02
C THR A 166 11.47 -5.26 16.99
N ALA A 167 11.73 -4.96 15.73
CA ALA A 167 10.88 -5.37 14.62
C ALA A 167 11.40 -6.70 14.07
N GLU A 168 10.60 -7.76 14.14
CA GLU A 168 10.96 -9.08 13.63
C GLU A 168 10.13 -9.41 12.39
N LEU A 169 10.74 -10.06 11.39
CA LEU A 169 10.01 -10.61 10.25
C LEU A 169 9.55 -12.03 10.60
N SER A 170 8.26 -12.31 10.46
CA SER A 170 7.68 -13.63 10.69
C SER A 170 7.10 -14.20 9.40
N TRP A 171 7.28 -15.51 9.22
CA TRP A 171 6.68 -16.30 8.16
C TRP A 171 5.79 -17.39 8.76
N ALA A 172 4.49 -17.33 8.51
CA ALA A 172 3.49 -18.24 9.06
C ALA A 172 2.41 -18.52 8.00
N PRO A 173 2.65 -19.45 7.05
CA PRO A 173 1.66 -19.83 6.07
C PRO A 173 0.54 -20.63 6.72
N GLU A 174 -0.66 -20.56 6.16
CA GLU A 174 -1.83 -21.30 6.63
C GLU A 174 -2.35 -22.29 5.58
N ARG A 175 -1.99 -22.08 4.31
CA ARG A 175 -2.43 -22.91 3.18
C ARG A 175 -1.35 -23.05 2.11
N LEU A 176 -1.52 -24.05 1.23
CA LEU A 176 -0.56 -24.37 0.17
C LEU A 176 -0.25 -23.15 -0.73
N GLY A 177 -1.26 -22.37 -1.10
CA GLY A 177 -1.09 -21.18 -1.95
C GLY A 177 -0.28 -20.05 -1.30
N ASP A 178 -0.09 -20.06 0.02
CA ASP A 178 0.78 -19.08 0.67
C ASP A 178 2.25 -19.33 0.32
N MET A 179 2.63 -20.56 -0.01
CA MET A 179 4.02 -20.95 -0.30
C MET A 179 4.63 -20.17 -1.48
N ASP A 180 3.80 -19.66 -2.40
CA ASP A 180 4.24 -18.80 -3.51
C ASP A 180 4.86 -17.48 -3.04
N GLN A 181 4.56 -17.05 -1.81
CA GLN A 181 5.09 -15.82 -1.22
C GLN A 181 6.36 -16.06 -0.39
N ASN A 182 6.79 -17.31 -0.23
CA ASN A 182 7.87 -17.71 0.66
C ASN A 182 9.16 -16.92 0.42
N ASP A 183 9.59 -16.83 -0.83
CA ASP A 183 10.84 -16.13 -1.16
C ASP A 183 10.73 -14.61 -1.08
N SER A 184 9.52 -14.07 -1.25
CA SER A 184 9.26 -12.64 -1.06
C SER A 184 9.24 -12.22 0.41
N CYS A 185 9.09 -13.17 1.34
CA CYS A 185 9.14 -12.92 2.77
C CYS A 185 10.56 -13.12 3.32
N ARG A 186 11.51 -12.30 2.86
CA ARG A 186 12.89 -12.32 3.35
C ARG A 186 13.41 -10.90 3.45
N ILE A 187 14.35 -10.69 4.36
CA ILE A 187 15.06 -9.42 4.48
C ILE A 187 15.94 -9.26 3.25
N GLY A 188 15.66 -8.25 2.43
CA GLY A 188 16.32 -8.04 1.14
C GLY A 188 16.74 -6.58 0.94
N THR A 189 17.10 -6.25 -0.31
CA THR A 189 17.43 -4.88 -0.73
C THR A 189 16.19 -4.06 -1.04
N ALA A 190 15.14 -4.69 -1.57
CA ALA A 190 13.84 -4.05 -1.74
C ALA A 190 13.10 -4.04 -0.40
N ALA A 191 12.81 -2.85 0.11
CA ALA A 191 12.05 -2.64 1.33
C ALA A 191 11.06 -1.49 1.16
N LYS A 192 9.97 -1.56 1.91
CA LYS A 192 9.06 -0.43 2.16
C LYS A 192 9.27 0.09 3.57
N MET A 193 8.90 1.33 3.79
CA MET A 193 8.77 1.89 5.13
C MET A 193 7.48 1.38 5.80
N GLU A 194 7.60 1.02 7.07
CA GLU A 194 6.49 0.75 7.99
C GLU A 194 6.74 1.51 9.29
N ASP A 195 5.70 1.72 10.07
CA ASP A 195 5.77 2.40 11.36
C ASP A 195 5.05 1.65 12.47
N VAL A 196 5.41 1.97 13.71
CA VAL A 196 4.70 1.54 14.91
C VAL A 196 4.63 2.70 15.89
N SER A 197 3.41 3.04 16.29
CA SER A 197 3.20 4.04 17.33
C SER A 197 3.47 3.48 18.72
N LEU A 198 4.26 4.23 19.49
CA LEU A 198 4.64 4.00 20.88
C LEU A 198 4.07 5.12 21.75
N GLY A 199 3.69 4.77 22.98
CA GLY A 199 3.08 5.72 23.92
C GLY A 199 1.55 5.83 23.76
N PRO A 200 0.94 6.98 24.12
CA PRO A 200 1.58 8.23 24.52
C PRO A 200 2.31 8.14 25.87
N PHE A 201 3.43 8.86 26.00
CA PHE A 201 4.24 8.97 27.21
C PHE A 201 3.93 10.26 27.98
N PRO A 202 3.92 10.26 29.31
CA PRO A 202 3.35 11.35 30.11
C PRO A 202 4.10 12.69 30.06
N ALA A 203 5.41 12.71 29.80
CA ALA A 203 6.21 13.95 29.87
C ALA A 203 7.20 14.12 28.70
N THR A 204 8.08 13.14 28.49
CA THR A 204 9.10 13.17 27.43
C THR A 204 9.12 11.83 26.68
N ALA A 205 9.63 11.85 25.45
CA ALA A 205 9.95 10.60 24.76
C ALA A 205 11.00 9.84 25.59
N PRO A 206 10.81 8.54 25.84
CA PRO A 206 11.84 7.71 26.45
C PRO A 206 12.99 7.50 25.48
N VAL A 207 14.17 7.15 26.00
CA VAL A 207 15.25 6.67 25.15
C VAL A 207 14.84 5.32 24.56
N ILE A 208 14.79 5.25 23.23
CA ILE A 208 14.44 4.03 22.52
C ILE A 208 15.72 3.30 22.15
N THR A 209 15.78 2.01 22.47
CA THR A 209 16.84 1.10 22.05
C THR A 209 16.30 0.01 21.14
N THR A 210 17.19 -0.62 20.41
CA THR A 210 16.87 -1.84 19.65
C THR A 210 18.01 -2.85 19.77
N SER A 211 17.69 -4.12 19.53
CA SER A 211 18.67 -5.17 19.30
C SER A 211 18.85 -5.49 17.79
N GLY A 212 18.05 -4.85 16.93
CA GLY A 212 18.10 -5.00 15.47
C GLY A 212 19.15 -4.09 14.81
N PRO A 213 19.35 -4.24 13.49
CA PRO A 213 20.19 -3.33 12.73
C PRO A 213 19.53 -1.93 12.64
N ILE A 214 20.34 -0.90 12.49
CA ILE A 214 19.86 0.47 12.23
C ILE A 214 20.25 0.87 10.81
N LEU A 215 19.30 1.43 10.06
CA LEU A 215 19.56 2.10 8.80
C LEU A 215 19.74 3.59 9.08
N ALA A 216 20.99 4.05 9.06
CA ALA A 216 21.31 5.45 9.30
C ALA A 216 20.81 6.33 8.14
N ALA A 217 20.65 7.63 8.41
CA ALA A 217 20.16 8.62 7.44
C ALA A 217 20.94 8.64 6.12
N GLY A 218 22.26 8.35 6.15
CA GLY A 218 23.11 8.26 4.96
C GLY A 218 23.02 6.92 4.19
N GLY A 219 22.10 6.03 4.57
CA GLY A 219 21.96 4.68 4.01
C GLY A 219 22.97 3.66 4.57
N GLU A 220 23.86 4.07 5.47
CA GLU A 220 24.79 3.18 6.17
C GLU A 220 24.03 2.27 7.13
N ARG A 221 24.40 0.98 7.16
CA ARG A 221 23.80 0.01 8.08
C ARG A 221 24.67 -0.18 9.31
N VAL A 222 24.15 0.18 10.47
CA VAL A 222 24.70 -0.22 11.77
C VAL A 222 24.26 -1.66 12.03
N ALA A 223 25.22 -2.52 12.34
CA ALA A 223 24.96 -3.92 12.64
C ALA A 223 24.05 -4.10 13.87
N ALA A 224 23.31 -5.21 13.90
CA ALA A 224 22.49 -5.59 15.03
C ALA A 224 23.35 -5.77 16.29
N ALA A 225 23.07 -4.99 17.33
CA ALA A 225 23.70 -5.11 18.63
C ALA A 225 22.71 -4.72 19.72
N ALA A 226 22.77 -5.40 20.86
CA ALA A 226 21.88 -5.14 21.99
C ALA A 226 22.12 -3.73 22.54
N GLY A 227 21.03 -2.97 22.70
CA GLY A 227 21.11 -1.61 23.26
C GLY A 227 21.53 -0.53 22.27
N ASN A 228 21.53 -0.81 20.96
CA ASN A 228 21.67 0.22 19.94
C ASN A 228 20.64 1.33 20.18
N VAL A 229 21.10 2.57 20.32
CA VAL A 229 20.20 3.71 20.53
C VAL A 229 19.59 4.09 19.19
N VAL A 230 18.26 4.07 19.12
CA VAL A 230 17.52 4.45 17.92
C VAL A 230 17.56 5.98 17.81
N PRO A 231 17.95 6.55 16.65
CA PRO A 231 18.03 8.00 16.50
C PRO A 231 16.64 8.65 16.43
N GLU A 232 16.52 9.82 17.06
CA GLU A 232 15.39 10.72 16.82
C GLU A 232 15.56 11.40 15.46
N LEU A 233 14.50 11.39 14.66
CA LEU A 233 14.45 11.96 13.33
C LEU A 233 13.72 13.30 13.39
N ALA A 234 14.26 14.26 12.66
CA ALA A 234 13.63 15.58 12.54
C ALA A 234 12.39 15.56 11.62
N GLU A 235 12.28 14.53 10.77
CA GLU A 235 11.26 14.36 9.73
C GLU A 235 10.88 12.89 9.61
N VAL A 236 9.63 12.63 9.21
CA VAL A 236 9.19 11.30 8.76
C VAL A 236 10.04 10.87 7.55
N PRO A 237 10.59 9.64 7.53
CA PRO A 237 11.34 9.15 6.37
C PRO A 237 10.49 9.09 5.10
N ASN A 238 11.15 9.15 3.95
CA ASN A 238 10.51 8.89 2.67
C ASN A 238 10.11 7.41 2.55
N ALA A 239 9.24 7.09 1.60
CA ALA A 239 8.74 5.72 1.39
C ALA A 239 9.85 4.68 1.10
N ASP A 240 10.98 5.12 0.57
CA ASP A 240 12.18 4.30 0.31
C ASP A 240 13.10 4.13 1.54
N GLY A 241 12.74 4.74 2.68
CA GLY A 241 13.49 4.70 3.93
C GLY A 241 14.60 5.76 4.03
N SER A 242 14.80 6.61 3.02
CA SER A 242 15.70 7.74 3.12
C SER A 242 15.19 8.78 4.12
N VAL A 243 16.10 9.40 4.88
CA VAL A 243 15.75 10.44 5.86
C VAL A 243 15.89 11.80 5.18
N PRO A 244 14.81 12.60 5.11
CA PRO A 244 14.84 13.94 4.53
C PRO A 244 15.85 14.86 5.21
N ALA A 245 16.53 15.69 4.43
CA ALA A 245 17.38 16.75 4.94
C ALA A 245 16.51 17.91 5.43
N VAL A 246 16.83 18.39 6.62
CA VAL A 246 16.15 19.55 7.22
C VAL A 246 17.13 20.68 7.53
N SER A 247 16.66 21.91 7.39
CA SER A 247 17.42 23.12 7.68
C SER A 247 16.60 24.06 8.54
N ASP A 248 17.08 24.37 9.74
CA ASP A 248 16.50 25.42 10.58
C ASP A 248 16.71 26.79 9.92
N ARG A 249 15.64 27.58 9.78
CA ARG A 249 15.61 28.89 9.10
C ARG A 249 15.48 30.07 10.05
N GLY A 250 15.28 29.81 11.34
CA GLY A 250 15.22 30.81 12.39
C GLY A 250 14.02 30.61 13.34
N VAL A 251 13.93 31.50 14.34
CA VAL A 251 12.83 31.51 15.31
C VAL A 251 11.80 32.57 14.90
N LEU A 252 10.53 32.22 14.97
CA LEU A 252 9.41 33.12 14.67
C LEU A 252 8.97 33.86 15.94
N PRO A 253 8.59 35.15 15.83
CA PRO A 253 8.10 35.90 16.98
C PRO A 253 6.76 35.36 17.48
N ILE A 254 6.65 35.20 18.80
CA ILE A 254 5.39 34.83 19.46
C ILE A 254 4.60 36.09 19.76
N VAL A 255 3.30 36.05 19.50
CA VAL A 255 2.36 37.14 19.78
C VAL A 255 1.71 36.96 21.14
N SER A 256 1.13 35.79 21.39
CA SER A 256 0.40 35.49 22.62
C SER A 256 0.15 33.99 22.77
N TYR A 257 -0.31 33.58 23.94
CA TYR A 257 -0.83 32.24 24.17
C TYR A 257 -2.23 32.25 24.80
N ALA A 258 -3.00 31.21 24.53
CA ALA A 258 -4.27 30.91 25.17
C ALA A 258 -4.23 29.52 25.80
N ILE A 259 -5.06 29.30 26.82
CA ILE A 259 -5.30 27.96 27.38
C ILE A 259 -6.72 27.58 27.00
N VAL A 260 -6.85 26.58 26.15
CA VAL A 260 -8.13 26.20 25.53
C VAL A 260 -8.53 24.79 25.96
N PRO A 261 -9.83 24.52 26.16
CA PRO A 261 -10.28 23.18 26.52
C PRO A 261 -10.07 22.20 25.35
N GLY A 262 -9.90 20.93 25.72
CA GLY A 262 -9.91 19.83 24.78
C GLY A 262 -11.27 19.59 24.14
N TYR A 263 -11.26 18.86 23.03
CA TYR A 263 -12.46 18.40 22.35
C TYR A 263 -12.52 16.86 22.34
N GLY A 264 -13.70 16.30 22.06
CA GLY A 264 -13.88 14.86 21.88
C GLY A 264 -13.64 14.04 23.16
N LEU A 265 -12.73 13.06 23.08
CA LEU A 265 -12.36 12.18 24.20
C LEU A 265 -11.46 12.86 25.25
N TYR A 266 -11.04 14.11 25.02
CA TYR A 266 -10.08 14.83 25.87
C TYR A 266 -10.66 16.11 26.47
N ARG A 267 -11.97 16.19 26.68
CA ARG A 267 -12.66 17.42 27.18
C ARG A 267 -12.12 17.96 28.50
N ASP A 268 -11.64 17.08 29.37
CA ASP A 268 -11.12 17.45 30.69
C ASP A 268 -9.65 17.93 30.66
N ALA A 269 -9.03 17.94 29.48
CA ALA A 269 -7.68 18.43 29.31
C ALA A 269 -7.66 19.90 28.85
N GLN A 270 -6.64 20.61 29.28
CA GLN A 270 -6.34 21.98 28.83
C GLN A 270 -5.14 21.94 27.90
N TYR A 271 -5.23 22.68 26.79
CA TYR A 271 -4.22 22.74 25.76
C TYR A 271 -3.64 24.14 25.64
N LEU A 272 -2.34 24.22 25.40
CA LEU A 272 -1.69 25.47 25.05
C LEU A 272 -1.97 25.78 23.58
N GLU A 273 -2.45 26.97 23.30
CA GLU A 273 -2.62 27.47 21.94
C GLU A 273 -1.73 28.70 21.79
N VAL A 274 -0.86 28.73 20.79
CA VAL A 274 0.15 29.76 20.64
C VAL A 274 -0.05 30.47 19.33
N SER A 275 -0.11 31.80 19.40
CA SER A 275 -0.17 32.68 18.24
C SER A 275 1.21 33.24 17.95
N TYR A 276 1.65 33.17 16.69
CA TYR A 276 2.98 33.57 16.25
C TYR A 276 2.92 34.23 14.86
N LEU A 277 3.99 34.91 14.48
CA LEU A 277 4.08 35.66 13.23
C LEU A 277 4.81 34.86 12.15
N VAL A 278 4.19 34.77 10.98
CA VAL A 278 4.79 34.19 9.77
C VAL A 278 4.85 35.28 8.69
N PRO A 279 5.95 35.41 7.92
CA PRO A 279 6.00 36.37 6.82
C PRO A 279 4.95 36.02 5.74
N LYS A 280 4.22 37.02 5.21
CA LYS A 280 3.06 36.78 4.32
C LYS A 280 3.39 35.99 3.03
N GLY A 281 4.62 36.07 2.53
CA GLY A 281 5.07 35.34 1.33
C GLY A 281 5.52 33.90 1.59
N VAL A 282 5.65 33.47 2.84
CA VAL A 282 6.08 32.12 3.18
C VAL A 282 4.83 31.24 3.31
N GLN A 283 4.68 30.26 2.41
CA GLN A 283 3.67 29.21 2.61
C GLN A 283 4.22 28.23 3.63
N VAL A 284 3.49 28.01 4.73
CA VAL A 284 3.93 27.10 5.78
C VAL A 284 2.90 26.01 5.99
N ASP A 285 3.38 24.79 6.16
CA ASP A 285 2.57 23.71 6.73
C ASP A 285 2.70 23.74 8.26
N ASP A 286 1.56 23.82 8.93
CA ASP A 286 1.43 23.66 10.37
C ASP A 286 1.05 22.20 10.63
N ARG A 287 2.06 21.36 10.87
CA ARG A 287 2.04 19.88 10.96
C ARG A 287 1.09 19.26 11.99
N THR A 288 0.12 20.01 12.49
CA THR A 288 -0.86 19.58 13.47
C THR A 288 -1.93 18.64 12.90
N SER A 289 -2.10 18.52 11.56
CA SER A 289 -3.25 17.79 11.00
C SER A 289 -3.02 16.79 9.84
N SER A 290 -1.82 16.61 9.28
CA SER A 290 -1.62 15.73 8.11
C SER A 290 -0.65 14.57 8.38
N SER A 291 -1.04 13.37 7.93
CA SER A 291 -0.21 12.16 7.91
C SER A 291 0.63 12.04 6.63
N GLN A 292 0.71 13.11 5.82
CA GLN A 292 1.46 13.13 4.56
C GLN A 292 2.77 13.89 4.74
N THR A 293 3.84 13.37 4.14
CA THR A 293 5.15 14.04 4.00
C THR A 293 5.01 15.20 3.02
N SER A 294 4.55 16.35 3.52
CA SER A 294 4.68 17.65 2.87
C SER A 294 6.04 18.23 3.21
N GLY A 295 6.97 18.21 2.27
CA GLY A 295 8.19 19.01 2.36
C GLY A 295 7.89 20.50 2.20
N GLY A 296 8.96 21.26 2.05
CA GLY A 296 8.91 22.69 1.94
C GLY A 296 9.07 23.38 3.29
N CYS A 297 8.49 24.58 3.40
CA CYS A 297 8.64 25.41 4.58
C CYS A 297 7.62 25.01 5.66
N GLN A 298 8.09 24.77 6.88
CA GLN A 298 7.33 24.21 7.99
C GLN A 298 7.48 25.07 9.23
N VAL A 299 6.40 25.15 10.02
CA VAL A 299 6.46 25.68 11.38
C VAL A 299 6.52 24.53 12.35
N VAL A 300 7.55 24.53 13.20
CA VAL A 300 7.80 23.45 14.16
C VAL A 300 7.83 24.02 15.58
N PRO A 301 6.98 23.52 16.50
CA PRO A 301 7.06 23.90 17.90
C PRO A 301 8.23 23.20 18.60
N ALA A 302 8.93 23.93 19.45
CA ALA A 302 9.92 23.40 20.38
C ALA A 302 9.46 23.69 21.80
N LEU A 303 8.96 22.65 22.48
CA LEU A 303 8.38 22.72 23.82
C LEU A 303 9.31 22.04 24.83
N SER A 304 9.51 22.67 25.98
CA SER A 304 10.19 22.05 27.11
C SER A 304 9.46 22.38 28.41
N GLY A 305 9.59 21.49 29.40
CA GLY A 305 8.93 21.66 30.71
C GLY A 305 7.43 21.35 30.72
N LEU A 306 6.90 20.62 29.73
CA LEU A 306 5.50 20.16 29.74
C LEU A 306 5.20 19.34 31.02
N GLY A 307 4.02 19.57 31.60
CA GLY A 307 3.62 18.97 32.88
C GLY A 307 4.29 19.59 34.11
N THR A 308 5.14 20.61 33.94
CA THR A 308 5.71 21.38 35.05
C THR A 308 5.02 22.75 35.18
N PRO A 309 5.23 23.49 36.29
CA PRO A 309 4.69 24.84 36.45
C PRO A 309 5.23 25.87 35.47
N THR A 310 6.28 25.56 34.70
CA THR A 310 6.91 26.48 33.75
C THR A 310 7.19 25.76 32.44
N VAL A 311 6.63 26.28 31.35
CA VAL A 311 6.81 25.74 30.00
C VAL A 311 7.53 26.76 29.16
N THR A 312 8.63 26.37 28.54
CA THR A 312 9.32 27.20 27.54
C THR A 312 8.91 26.76 26.15
N VAL A 313 8.47 27.72 25.35
CA VAL A 313 7.92 27.53 24.02
C VAL A 313 8.71 28.35 23.03
N ASN A 314 9.22 27.71 21.99
CA ASN A 314 9.84 28.37 20.86
C ASN A 314 9.15 27.91 19.58
N VAL A 315 9.04 28.82 18.61
CA VAL A 315 8.42 28.54 17.31
C VAL A 315 9.51 28.66 16.26
N LYS A 316 9.83 27.57 15.57
CA LYS A 316 10.90 27.57 14.57
C LYS A 316 10.31 27.51 13.18
N LEU A 317 10.94 28.24 12.25
CA LEU A 317 10.77 28.04 10.83
C LEU A 317 11.84 27.06 10.36
N ARG A 318 11.45 26.06 9.58
CA ARG A 318 12.35 25.02 9.08
C ARG A 318 12.02 24.70 7.62
N TRP A 319 13.01 24.33 6.85
CA TRP A 319 12.85 23.75 5.53
C TRP A 319 13.08 22.24 5.56
N SER A 320 12.29 21.51 4.79
CA SER A 320 12.46 20.07 4.55
C SER A 320 12.43 19.76 3.05
N ASP A 321 13.28 18.85 2.60
CA ASP A 321 13.25 18.30 1.24
C ASP A 321 12.31 17.08 1.07
N ALA A 322 11.53 16.73 2.10
CA ALA A 322 10.65 15.55 2.06
C ALA A 322 9.54 15.65 1.00
N GLY A 323 9.28 14.59 0.24
CA GLY A 323 8.13 14.55 -0.69
C GLY A 323 8.08 15.69 -1.73
N SER A 324 6.89 15.97 -2.26
CA SER A 324 6.63 17.05 -3.25
C SER A 324 5.89 18.21 -2.57
N GLY A 325 6.57 18.90 -1.66
CA GLY A 325 6.03 20.08 -0.97
C GLY A 325 5.60 21.20 -1.93
N PRO A 326 4.76 22.15 -1.47
CA PRO A 326 4.24 23.23 -2.31
C PRO A 326 5.38 24.02 -2.98
N ASP A 327 5.07 24.67 -4.11
CA ASP A 327 5.92 25.49 -5.00
C ASP A 327 6.67 26.68 -4.32
N THR A 328 6.95 26.61 -3.02
CA THR A 328 7.91 27.49 -2.36
C THR A 328 9.32 27.09 -2.77
N ASP A 329 10.04 28.03 -3.39
CA ASP A 329 11.49 27.96 -3.50
C ASP A 329 12.10 27.91 -2.09
N GLU A 330 13.07 27.02 -1.88
CA GLU A 330 13.83 26.87 -0.64
C GLU A 330 14.34 28.24 -0.13
N ALA A 331 14.79 29.10 -1.05
CA ALA A 331 15.30 30.43 -0.74
C ALA A 331 14.22 31.36 -0.14
N GLY A 332 12.94 31.10 -0.43
CA GLY A 332 11.80 31.82 0.12
C GLY A 332 11.51 31.48 1.58
N CYS A 333 11.95 30.31 2.07
CA CYS A 333 11.73 29.86 3.44
C CYS A 333 12.73 30.53 4.41
N ARG A 334 12.43 31.77 4.81
CA ARG A 334 13.28 32.55 5.72
C ARG A 334 12.43 33.37 6.68
N THR A 335 13.00 33.63 7.86
CA THR A 335 12.41 34.57 8.80
C THR A 335 12.63 36.02 8.35
N GLY A 336 11.79 36.92 8.86
CA GLY A 336 11.89 38.36 8.57
C GLY A 336 11.22 38.76 7.26
N GLY A 337 10.68 39.97 7.24
CA GLY A 337 9.96 40.53 6.11
C GLY A 337 9.14 41.75 6.55
N PRO A 338 8.81 42.66 5.62
CA PRO A 338 8.06 43.87 5.94
C PRO A 338 6.60 43.58 6.32
N GLU A 339 6.06 42.43 5.89
CA GLU A 339 4.68 42.04 6.16
C GLU A 339 4.61 40.66 6.82
N VAL A 340 3.86 40.60 7.92
CA VAL A 340 3.60 39.39 8.69
C VAL A 340 2.10 39.06 8.70
N ARG A 341 1.78 37.81 8.99
CA ARG A 341 0.44 37.34 9.35
C ARG A 341 0.51 36.56 10.65
N VAL A 342 -0.55 36.64 11.45
CA VAL A 342 -0.69 35.85 12.67
C VAL A 342 -1.19 34.45 12.28
N MET A 343 -0.51 33.43 12.78
CA MET A 343 -0.95 32.04 12.74
C MET A 343 -1.09 31.53 14.17
N THR A 344 -1.98 30.56 14.37
CA THR A 344 -2.29 30.03 15.70
C THR A 344 -2.32 28.51 15.62
N SER A 345 -1.60 27.86 16.54
CA SER A 345 -1.45 26.41 16.59
C SER A 345 -1.60 25.89 18.01
N ARG A 346 -2.19 24.70 18.14
CA ARG A 346 -2.47 24.06 19.44
C ARG A 346 -1.43 22.99 19.76
N TRP A 347 -0.82 23.08 20.94
CA TRP A 347 0.36 22.30 21.32
C TRP A 347 0.27 21.78 22.75
N GLY A 348 0.23 20.46 22.94
CA GLY A 348 0.47 19.81 24.24
C GLY A 348 -0.53 20.13 25.37
N LYS A 349 -0.66 19.21 26.34
CA LYS A 349 -1.49 19.43 27.52
C LYS A 349 -0.75 20.29 28.56
N ILE A 350 -1.43 21.28 29.13
CA ILE A 350 -0.91 22.14 30.19
C ILE A 350 -1.95 22.32 31.30
N THR A 351 -1.59 23.06 32.35
CA THR A 351 -2.50 23.45 33.43
C THR A 351 -2.65 24.97 33.47
N ASP A 352 -3.79 25.48 33.95
CA ASP A 352 -4.08 26.92 33.98
C ASP A 352 -3.08 27.76 34.79
N GLY A 353 -2.40 27.14 35.77
CA GLY A 353 -1.35 27.78 36.59
C GLY A 353 0.04 27.80 35.95
N THR A 354 0.19 27.31 34.71
CA THR A 354 1.49 27.19 34.03
C THR A 354 1.97 28.56 33.57
N THR A 355 3.21 28.90 33.92
CA THR A 355 3.90 30.08 33.37
C THR A 355 4.49 29.72 32.00
N VAL A 356 4.13 30.49 30.97
CA VAL A 356 4.62 30.27 29.60
C VAL A 356 5.74 31.26 29.29
N LEU A 357 6.91 30.72 28.97
CA LEU A 357 8.11 31.45 28.62
C LEU A 357 8.51 31.14 27.17
N THR A 358 9.39 31.97 26.61
CA THR A 358 10.04 31.74 25.33
C THR A 358 11.48 32.23 25.38
N ASP A 359 12.36 31.64 24.58
CA ASP A 359 13.71 32.18 24.35
C ASP A 359 13.78 32.98 23.04
N GLY A 360 12.70 32.93 22.25
CA GLY A 360 12.53 33.68 21.01
C GLY A 360 12.02 35.11 21.22
N PRO A 361 11.89 35.87 20.13
CA PRO A 361 11.32 37.20 20.19
C PRO A 361 9.82 37.16 20.48
N VAL A 362 9.34 38.18 21.20
CA VAL A 362 7.92 38.44 21.42
C VAL A 362 7.55 39.71 20.67
N ALA A 363 6.47 39.68 19.91
CA ALA A 363 6.00 40.81 19.11
C ALA A 363 4.50 41.04 19.33
N ASP A 364 4.01 42.22 18.96
CA ASP A 364 2.57 42.46 18.90
C ASP A 364 1.94 41.89 17.62
N LYS A 365 0.61 42.00 17.49
CA LYS A 365 -0.12 41.52 16.30
C LYS A 365 0.27 42.23 15.00
N ALA A 366 0.83 43.44 15.09
CA ALA A 366 1.30 44.21 13.93
C ALA A 366 2.74 43.85 13.54
N GLY A 367 3.46 43.09 14.36
CA GLY A 367 4.85 42.70 14.15
C GLY A 367 5.87 43.63 14.78
N ALA A 368 5.47 44.58 15.63
CA ALA A 368 6.41 45.37 16.39
C ALA A 368 7.00 44.53 17.53
N GLU A 369 8.32 44.52 17.64
CA GLU A 369 9.02 43.77 18.70
C GLU A 369 8.69 44.36 20.07
N VAL A 370 8.21 43.50 20.97
CA VAL A 370 7.94 43.80 22.38
C VAL A 370 9.13 43.37 23.24
N SER A 371 9.73 42.22 22.92
CA SER A 371 10.96 41.73 23.52
C SER A 371 11.80 41.00 22.47
N GLY A 372 13.09 41.30 22.40
CA GLY A 372 14.03 40.58 21.53
C GLY A 372 14.28 39.15 22.01
N ALA A 373 14.93 38.33 21.17
CA ALA A 373 15.28 36.97 21.55
C ALA A 373 16.21 36.96 22.77
N GLY A 374 15.85 36.18 23.79
CA GLY A 374 16.55 36.13 25.07
C GLY A 374 15.88 35.13 26.01
N PRO A 375 16.64 34.48 26.90
CA PRO A 375 16.13 33.38 27.70
C PRO A 375 15.03 33.83 28.66
N GLY A 376 13.94 33.08 28.72
CA GLY A 376 12.88 33.27 29.72
C GLY A 376 11.99 34.51 29.50
N ASN A 377 11.87 35.01 28.27
CA ASN A 377 10.88 36.02 27.92
C ASN A 377 9.48 35.54 28.30
N ARG A 378 8.68 36.37 28.98
CA ARG A 378 7.28 36.04 29.26
C ARG A 378 6.45 36.20 28.00
N VAL A 379 5.68 35.17 27.67
CA VAL A 379 4.69 35.25 26.60
C VAL A 379 3.40 35.86 27.17
N PRO A 380 2.81 36.88 26.55
CA PRO A 380 1.55 37.45 27.02
C PRO A 380 0.38 36.48 26.80
N ARG A 381 -0.51 36.39 27.79
CA ARG A 381 -1.75 35.63 27.68
C ARG A 381 -2.79 36.45 26.89
N SER A 382 -3.47 35.81 25.95
CA SER A 382 -4.46 36.42 25.05
C SER A 382 -5.75 36.82 25.72
#